data_AF-A0A257M1X6-F1
#
_entry.id   AF-A0A257M1X6-F1
#
_cell.length_a   1.000
_cell.length_b   1.000
_cell.length_c   1.000
_cell.angle_alpha   90.00
_cell.angle_beta   90.00
_cell.angle_gamma   90.00
#
_symmetry.space_group_name_H-M   'P 1'
#
loop_
_entity.id
_entity.type
_entity.pdbx_description
1 polymer ?
#
loop_
_entity_poly.entity_id
_entity_poly.type
_entity_poly.pdbx_seq_one_letter_code
_entity_poly.pdbx_strand_id
1 'polypeptide(L)'
;MAHATTTAPETHKGPKLPVLEREKLILNGRSYHWITDRICGVLENKQPAIWWMLFIPSAIIALIGVVGGLTILVSTGVGVWGMTNTVFWGWDITNFVFWIGIGHAGTLISAILFLTRQNWRTSINRAAEAMT
;
A
#
# COMPACT_ATOMS: atom_id res chain seq x y z
N MET A 1 38.16 6.60 -2.48
CA MET A 1 38.32 6.12 -3.86
C MET A 1 36.94 6.04 -4.48
N ALA A 2 36.71 6.75 -5.59
CA ALA A 2 35.38 6.97 -6.15
C ALA A 2 34.81 5.68 -6.77
N HIS A 3 33.69 5.19 -6.24
CA HIS A 3 32.94 4.11 -6.88
C HIS A 3 32.29 4.64 -8.15
N ALA A 4 32.69 4.08 -9.30
CA ALA A 4 32.08 4.35 -10.59
C ALA A 4 30.61 3.90 -10.55
N THR A 5 29.68 4.86 -10.57
CA THR A 5 28.25 4.59 -10.71
C THR A 5 27.98 4.10 -12.12
N THR A 6 27.85 2.79 -12.31
CA THR A 6 27.32 2.21 -13.56
C THR A 6 25.90 2.70 -13.76
N THR A 7 25.72 3.68 -14.64
CA THR A 7 24.40 4.16 -15.08
C THR A 7 23.73 3.08 -15.93
N ALA A 8 22.43 2.84 -15.71
CA ALA A 8 21.66 1.88 -16.51
C ALA A 8 21.67 2.26 -18.01
N PRO A 9 21.79 1.29 -18.94
CA PRO A 9 21.84 1.56 -20.37
C PRO A 9 20.50 2.14 -20.88
N GLU A 10 20.59 3.21 -21.67
CA GLU A 10 19.45 3.83 -22.37
C GLU A 10 18.97 2.91 -23.51
N THR A 11 17.72 2.45 -23.45
CA THR A 11 17.20 1.34 -24.29
C THR A 11 16.48 1.74 -25.58
N HIS A 12 16.34 3.02 -25.94
CA HIS A 12 15.49 3.44 -27.07
C HIS A 12 16.26 4.07 -28.24
N LYS A 13 16.25 3.41 -29.42
CA LYS A 13 16.93 3.82 -30.69
C LYS A 13 15.96 4.38 -31.76
N GLY A 14 14.93 5.14 -31.38
CA GLY A 14 13.96 5.74 -32.31
C GLY A 14 14.13 7.25 -32.49
N PRO A 15 13.55 7.86 -33.55
CA PRO A 15 13.53 9.32 -33.72
C PRO A 15 12.84 9.99 -32.52
N LYS A 16 13.54 10.91 -31.85
CA LYS A 16 13.05 11.61 -30.66
C LYS A 16 12.08 12.71 -31.08
N LEU A 17 10.79 12.41 -31.08
CA LEU A 17 9.75 13.43 -31.17
C LEU A 17 9.54 14.01 -29.77
N PRO A 18 9.81 15.31 -29.53
CA PRO A 18 9.76 15.90 -28.18
C PRO A 18 8.37 15.81 -27.53
N VAL A 19 7.31 15.65 -28.32
CA VAL A 19 5.92 15.45 -27.85
C VAL A 19 5.62 14.00 -27.41
N LEU A 20 6.43 13.03 -27.83
CA LEU A 20 6.26 11.60 -27.49
C LEU A 20 7.31 11.10 -26.49
N GLU A 21 8.18 11.98 -26.01
CA GLU A 21 9.21 11.62 -25.03
C GLU A 21 8.53 11.32 -23.68
N ARG A 22 8.61 10.05 -23.26
CA ARG A 22 8.07 9.63 -21.96
C ARG A 22 8.93 10.23 -20.86
N GLU A 23 8.28 10.80 -19.86
CA GLU A 23 8.96 11.29 -18.68
C GLU A 23 9.74 10.15 -17.98
N LYS A 24 10.92 10.49 -17.48
CA LYS A 24 11.77 9.56 -16.76
C LYS A 24 11.19 9.27 -15.38
N LEU A 25 10.66 8.06 -15.20
CA LEU A 25 10.00 7.63 -13.96
C LEU A 25 10.96 7.46 -12.76
N ILE A 26 12.22 7.08 -13.01
CA ILE A 26 13.25 6.91 -11.98
C ILE A 26 14.26 8.04 -12.10
N LEU A 27 14.18 8.99 -11.16
CA LEU A 27 15.08 10.12 -11.10
C LEU A 27 16.46 9.72 -10.56
N ASN A 28 17.47 10.55 -10.82
CA ASN A 28 18.83 10.44 -10.26
C ASN A 28 19.67 9.22 -10.69
N GLY A 29 19.23 8.44 -11.68
CA GLY A 29 20.08 7.42 -12.36
C GLY A 29 20.72 6.39 -11.41
N ARG A 30 19.98 5.94 -10.39
CA ARG A 30 20.48 5.02 -9.36
C ARG A 30 20.80 3.63 -9.93
N SER A 31 21.83 2.98 -9.40
CA SER A 31 22.19 1.60 -9.77
C SER A 31 21.27 0.57 -9.09
N TYR A 32 21.18 -0.64 -9.67
CA TYR A 32 20.40 -1.74 -9.08
C TYR A 32 20.87 -2.14 -7.68
N HIS A 33 22.18 -2.08 -7.43
CA HIS A 33 22.76 -2.34 -6.12
C HIS A 33 22.25 -1.33 -5.07
N TRP A 34 22.23 -0.03 -5.41
CA TRP A 34 21.71 1.01 -4.54
C TRP A 34 20.21 0.81 -4.21
N ILE A 35 19.41 0.40 -5.20
CA ILE A 35 17.96 0.14 -4.99
C ILE A 35 17.77 -1.02 -4.01
N THR A 36 18.53 -2.09 -4.18
CA THR A 36 18.45 -3.29 -3.32
C THR A 36 18.81 -2.96 -1.88
N ASP A 37 19.96 -2.32 -1.68
CA ASP A 37 20.44 -1.88 -0.37
C ASP A 37 19.42 -0.94 0.32
N ARG A 38 18.82 -0.03 -0.46
CA ARG A 38 17.82 0.90 0.07
C ARG A 38 16.52 0.20 0.53
N ILE A 39 16.04 -0.80 -0.22
CA ILE A 39 14.80 -1.54 0.12
C ILE A 39 15.06 -2.50 1.28
N CYS A 40 16.13 -3.29 1.22
CA CYS A 40 16.52 -4.22 2.29
C CYS A 40 16.79 -3.47 3.60
N GLY A 41 17.38 -2.29 3.51
CA GLY A 41 17.62 -1.42 4.67
C GLY A 41 16.34 -1.02 5.43
N VAL A 42 15.14 -1.10 4.85
CA VAL A 42 13.89 -0.88 5.59
C VAL A 42 13.63 -2.00 6.60
N LEU A 43 14.01 -3.24 6.28
CA LEU A 43 13.88 -4.39 7.17
C LEU A 43 15.08 -4.56 8.10
N GLU A 44 16.29 -4.37 7.58
CA GLU A 44 17.54 -4.71 8.29
C GLU A 44 17.92 -3.66 9.35
N ASN A 45 17.61 -2.39 9.12
CA ASN A 45 17.97 -1.33 10.06
C ASN A 45 17.02 -1.28 11.25
N LYS A 46 17.52 -0.72 12.35
CA LYS A 46 16.71 -0.41 13.54
C LYS A 46 15.58 0.55 13.15
N GLN A 47 14.35 0.16 13.47
CA GLN A 47 13.18 0.99 13.18
C GLN A 47 13.24 2.31 13.95
N PRO A 48 12.92 3.45 13.30
CA PRO A 48 12.98 4.75 13.95
C PRO A 48 11.93 4.87 15.05
N ALA A 49 12.18 5.72 16.05
CA ALA A 49 11.26 5.89 17.19
C ALA A 49 9.83 6.26 16.74
N ILE A 50 9.69 7.02 15.65
CA ILE A 50 8.39 7.39 15.09
C ILE A 50 7.57 6.19 14.61
N TRP A 51 8.22 5.13 14.13
CA TRP A 51 7.54 3.90 13.74
C TRP A 51 6.83 3.27 14.94
N TRP A 52 7.52 3.17 16.08
CA TRP A 52 6.94 2.66 17.33
C TRP A 52 5.86 3.57 17.90
N MET A 53 6.04 4.89 17.82
CA MET A 53 5.03 5.86 18.26
C MET A 53 3.71 5.75 17.49
N LEU A 54 3.74 5.32 16.23
CA LEU A 54 2.53 5.10 15.42
C LEU A 54 2.00 3.67 15.55
N PHE A 55 2.90 2.68 15.63
CA PHE A 55 2.53 1.27 15.70
C PHE A 55 1.87 0.89 17.02
N ILE A 56 2.39 1.35 18.16
CA ILE A 56 1.87 0.95 19.48
C ILE A 56 0.42 1.44 19.69
N PRO A 57 0.08 2.72 19.47
CA PRO A 57 -1.30 3.17 19.63
C PRO A 57 -2.25 2.52 18.63
N SER A 58 -1.84 2.34 17.37
CA SER A 58 -2.69 1.66 16.37
C SER A 58 -2.96 0.20 16.74
N ALA A 59 -1.95 -0.53 17.24
CA ALA A 59 -2.11 -1.89 17.73
C ALA A 59 -3.04 -1.98 18.95
N ILE A 60 -2.96 -1.03 19.89
CA ILE A 60 -3.85 -0.98 21.06
C ILE A 60 -5.29 -0.69 20.64
N ILE A 61 -5.51 0.27 19.74
CA ILE A 61 -6.84 0.60 19.20
C ILE A 61 -7.42 -0.61 18.47
N ALA A 62 -6.61 -1.30 17.65
CA ALA A 62 -7.05 -2.52 16.96
C ALA A 62 -7.41 -3.64 17.95
N LEU A 63 -6.61 -3.84 19.00
CA LEU A 63 -6.87 -4.84 20.03
C LEU A 63 -8.20 -4.56 20.76
N ILE A 64 -8.41 -3.33 21.22
CA ILE A 64 -9.64 -2.95 21.93
C ILE A 64 -10.85 -3.01 20.99
N GLY A 65 -10.74 -2.42 19.80
CA GLY A 65 -11.83 -2.34 18.84
C GLY A 65 -12.24 -3.69 18.28
N VAL A 66 -11.27 -4.50 17.84
CA VAL A 66 -11.55 -5.81 17.22
C VAL A 66 -11.79 -6.85 18.29
N VAL A 67 -10.84 -7.11 19.19
CA VAL A 67 -10.97 -8.22 20.15
C VAL A 67 -12.00 -7.88 21.23
N GLY A 68 -11.92 -6.68 21.81
CA GLY A 68 -12.89 -6.23 22.81
C GLY A 68 -14.31 -6.09 22.23
N GLY A 69 -14.44 -5.39 21.10
CA GLY A 69 -15.72 -5.19 20.43
C GLY A 69 -16.37 -6.49 19.96
N LEU A 70 -15.60 -7.41 19.36
CA LEU A 70 -16.12 -8.70 18.89
C LEU A 70 -16.52 -9.61 20.07
N THR A 71 -15.75 -9.61 21.16
CA THR A 71 -16.08 -10.41 22.35
C THR A 71 -17.41 -9.96 22.95
N ILE A 72 -17.64 -8.65 23.06
CA ILE A 72 -18.92 -8.11 23.51
C ILE A 72 -20.02 -8.53 22.53
N LEU A 73 -19.84 -8.29 21.24
CA LEU A 73 -20.84 -8.63 20.22
C LEU A 73 -21.28 -10.11 20.28
N VAL A 74 -20.32 -11.03 20.35
CA VAL A 74 -20.60 -12.47 20.35
C VAL A 74 -21.23 -12.93 21.67
N SER A 75 -20.86 -12.32 22.80
CA SER A 75 -21.37 -12.72 24.12
C SER A 75 -22.75 -12.12 24.44
N THR A 76 -23.03 -10.89 24.04
CA THR A 76 -24.29 -10.19 24.34
C THR A 76 -25.27 -10.14 23.16
N GLY A 77 -24.82 -10.52 21.97
CA GLY A 77 -25.61 -10.50 20.73
C GLY A 77 -25.57 -9.16 19.99
N VAL A 78 -26.12 -9.18 18.76
CA VAL A 78 -26.09 -8.06 17.79
C VAL A 78 -26.91 -6.83 18.20
N GLY A 79 -27.82 -6.97 19.18
CA GLY A 79 -28.66 -5.87 19.65
C GLY A 79 -27.89 -4.69 20.27
N VAL A 80 -26.65 -4.92 20.70
CA VAL A 80 -25.77 -3.87 21.28
C VAL A 80 -25.43 -2.78 20.26
N TRP A 81 -25.53 -3.08 18.97
CA TRP A 81 -25.23 -2.12 17.90
C TRP A 81 -26.36 -1.11 17.64
N GLY A 82 -27.46 -1.16 18.38
CA GLY A 82 -28.54 -0.17 18.29
C GLY A 82 -29.38 -0.28 17.01
N MET A 83 -29.35 -1.43 16.35
CA MET A 83 -30.19 -1.72 15.20
C MET A 83 -31.65 -1.86 15.64
N THR A 84 -32.56 -1.48 14.75
CA THR A 84 -34.02 -1.60 14.99
C THR A 84 -34.61 -2.64 14.05
N ASN A 85 -35.85 -3.06 14.30
CA ASN A 85 -36.59 -3.94 13.39
C ASN A 85 -37.01 -3.25 12.07
N THR A 86 -36.70 -1.95 11.91
CA THR A 86 -36.94 -1.20 10.67
C THR A 86 -35.63 -0.99 9.91
N VAL A 87 -34.53 -0.81 10.63
CA VAL A 87 -33.18 -0.63 10.09
C VAL A 87 -32.28 -1.73 10.65
N PHE A 88 -32.20 -2.82 9.90
CA PHE A 88 -31.44 -4.00 10.28
C PHE A 88 -29.94 -3.87 10.04
N TRP A 89 -29.52 -2.98 9.12
CA TRP A 89 -28.13 -2.81 8.68
C TRP A 89 -27.71 -1.36 8.91
N GLY A 90 -26.50 -1.14 9.40
CA GLY A 90 -26.00 0.20 9.73
C GLY A 90 -24.49 0.29 9.52
N TRP A 91 -23.77 0.51 10.62
CA TRP A 91 -22.32 0.67 10.59
C TRP A 91 -21.57 -0.59 10.16
N ASP A 92 -22.11 -1.75 10.46
CA ASP A 92 -21.55 -3.04 10.09
C ASP A 92 -21.40 -3.18 8.57
N ILE A 93 -22.48 -2.97 7.81
CA ILE A 93 -22.37 -3.09 6.36
C ILE A 93 -21.72 -1.86 5.71
N THR A 94 -21.96 -0.67 6.27
CA THR A 94 -21.35 0.55 5.73
C THR A 94 -19.83 0.45 5.78
N ASN A 95 -19.28 0.01 6.90
CA ASN A 95 -17.84 -0.24 7.04
C ASN A 95 -17.38 -1.42 6.18
N PHE A 96 -18.16 -2.51 6.10
CA PHE A 96 -17.83 -3.65 5.25
C PHE A 96 -17.63 -3.24 3.78
N VAL A 97 -18.59 -2.52 3.18
CA VAL A 97 -18.51 -2.06 1.79
C VAL A 97 -17.40 -1.01 1.62
N PHE A 98 -17.23 -0.12 2.60
CA PHE A 98 -16.15 0.87 2.59
C PHE A 98 -14.76 0.21 2.49
N TRP A 99 -14.47 -0.76 3.36
CA TRP A 99 -13.18 -1.44 3.37
C TRP A 99 -12.96 -2.32 2.14
N ILE A 100 -14.00 -3.01 1.65
CA ILE A 100 -13.94 -3.73 0.37
C ILE A 100 -13.61 -2.76 -0.79
N GLY A 101 -14.20 -1.57 -0.79
CA GLY A 101 -13.90 -0.52 -1.78
C GLY A 101 -12.42 -0.11 -1.79
N ILE A 102 -11.80 0.04 -0.61
CA ILE A 102 -10.36 0.33 -0.50
C ILE A 102 -9.53 -0.83 -1.08
N GLY A 103 -9.89 -2.08 -0.77
CA GLY A 103 -9.20 -3.26 -1.31
C GLY A 103 -9.28 -3.35 -2.85
N HIS A 104 -10.38 -2.93 -3.47
CA HIS A 104 -10.47 -2.95 -4.93
C HIS A 104 -9.47 -2.02 -5.62
N ALA A 105 -9.13 -0.88 -5.01
CA ALA A 105 -8.15 0.03 -5.59
C ALA A 105 -6.76 -0.63 -5.75
N GLY A 106 -6.35 -1.47 -4.79
CA GLY A 106 -5.04 -2.13 -4.84
C GLY A 106 -4.98 -3.20 -5.93
N THR A 107 -6.03 -4.01 -6.09
CA THR A 107 -6.11 -5.02 -7.16
C THR A 107 -6.16 -4.40 -8.56
N LEU A 108 -6.79 -3.22 -8.71
CA LEU A 108 -6.76 -2.46 -9.95
C LEU A 108 -5.33 -2.02 -10.29
N ILE A 109 -4.59 -1.47 -9.33
CA ILE A 109 -3.22 -1.02 -9.54
C ILE A 109 -2.28 -2.18 -9.90
N SER A 110 -2.46 -3.37 -9.31
CA SER A 110 -1.58 -4.50 -9.60
C SER A 110 -1.92 -5.22 -10.91
N ALA A 111 -3.20 -5.48 -11.18
CA ALA A 111 -3.63 -6.26 -12.33
C ALA A 111 -3.91 -5.39 -13.58
N ILE A 112 -4.73 -4.33 -13.46
CA ILE A 112 -5.18 -3.55 -14.62
C ILE A 112 -4.04 -2.71 -15.19
N LEU A 113 -3.21 -2.10 -14.36
CA LEU A 113 -2.03 -1.37 -14.84
C LEU A 113 -1.00 -2.29 -15.50
N PHE A 114 -0.94 -3.56 -15.09
CA PHE A 114 -0.11 -4.55 -15.75
C PHE A 114 -0.65 -4.89 -17.15
N LEU A 115 -1.96 -5.16 -17.28
CA LEU A 115 -2.60 -5.46 -18.56
C LEU A 115 -2.47 -4.30 -19.55
N THR A 116 -2.60 -3.07 -19.07
CA THR A 116 -2.44 -1.83 -19.86
C THR A 116 -0.98 -1.41 -20.05
N ARG A 117 -0.02 -2.25 -19.64
CA ARG A 117 1.44 -2.08 -19.79
C ARG A 117 1.96 -0.73 -19.26
N GLN A 118 1.42 -0.30 -18.11
CA GLN A 118 1.86 0.93 -17.44
C GLN A 118 3.07 0.65 -16.54
N ASN A 119 4.25 1.11 -16.96
CA ASN A 119 5.51 0.83 -16.27
C ASN A 119 5.66 1.55 -14.91
N TRP A 120 4.89 2.62 -14.66
CA TRP A 120 4.94 3.39 -13.42
C TRP A 120 4.38 2.64 -12.21
N ARG A 121 3.59 1.58 -12.42
CA ARG A 121 3.08 0.73 -11.33
C ARG A 121 4.20 0.11 -10.48
N THR A 122 5.40 -0.09 -11.06
CA THR A 122 6.49 -0.86 -10.45
C THR A 122 6.91 -0.33 -9.09
N SER A 123 6.87 1.00 -8.86
CA SER A 123 7.26 1.61 -7.59
C SER A 123 6.22 1.44 -6.47
N ILE A 124 4.95 1.18 -6.81
CA ILE A 124 3.83 1.13 -5.86
C ILE A 124 3.16 -0.24 -5.77
N ASN A 125 3.42 -1.15 -6.71
CA ASN A 125 2.70 -2.42 -6.85
C ASN A 125 2.65 -3.23 -5.56
N ARG A 126 3.78 -3.37 -4.86
CA ARG A 126 3.85 -4.15 -3.62
C ARG A 126 3.07 -3.51 -2.47
N ALA A 127 3.08 -2.17 -2.38
CA ALA A 127 2.30 -1.45 -1.38
C ALA A 127 0.80 -1.52 -1.68
N ALA A 128 0.43 -1.45 -2.96
CA ALA A 128 -0.94 -1.62 -3.41
C ALA A 128 -1.47 -3.03 -3.14
N GLU A 129 -0.66 -4.07 -3.34
CA GLU A 129 -1.00 -5.46 -2.98
C GLU A 129 -1.14 -5.64 -1.46
N ALA A 130 -0.30 -4.99 -0.64
CA ALA A 130 -0.42 -5.07 0.81
C ALA A 130 -1.63 -4.30 1.37
N MET A 131 -2.23 -3.41 0.58
CA MET A 131 -3.43 -2.65 0.95
C MET A 131 -4.71 -3.49 0.81
N THR A 132 -4.69 -4.58 0.03
CA THR A 132 -5.84 -5.45 -0.25
C THR A 132 -5.81 -6.69 0.61
#